data_AF-X1FV63-F1
#
_entry.id   AF-X1FV63-F1
#
_cell.length_a   1.000
_cell.length_b   1.000
_cell.length_c   1.000
_cell.angle_alpha   90.00
_cell.angle_beta   90.00
_cell.angle_gamma   90.00
#
_symmetry.space_group_name_H-M   'P 1'
#
loop_
_entity.id
_entity.type
_entity.pdbx_description
1 polymer ?
#
loop_
_entity_poly.entity_id
_entity_poly.type
_entity_poly.pdbx_seq_one_letter_code
_entity_poly.pdbx_strand_id
1 'polypeptide(L)'
;VNENEEVIENGTILIKDGKIEAITDGTAAIPEGYEVIDAEGKVVLPGFIDTHTHQGLFDGSVGWAGFDGNEMTDPATAYVRALDAINPEDPGLVEARIGGVTTIQTGPGSGNVIGGTDTIIKTYCKSNIVDDLIVKTPSSMKAALGENPKGVYGPDKKLPSTRMGTAAVFRKSFVDAQNYAKKLQEYERKKAKVEETNDMEKMPSEDNGDVLEL
;
A
#
# COMPACT_ATOMS: atom_id res chain seq x y z
N VAL A 1 6.35 -4.24 24.35
CA VAL A 1 4.95 -3.78 24.44
C VAL A 1 4.57 -3.92 25.90
N ASN A 2 3.84 -2.97 26.50
CA ASN A 2 3.28 -3.25 27.82
C ASN A 2 2.29 -4.40 27.67
N GLU A 3 2.68 -5.61 28.04
CA GLU A 3 1.89 -6.83 27.84
C GLU A 3 0.56 -6.79 28.61
N ASN A 4 0.47 -5.93 29.63
CA ASN A 4 -0.71 -5.78 30.47
C ASN A 4 -1.61 -4.63 30.03
N GLU A 5 -1.24 -3.85 28.99
CA GLU A 5 -1.97 -2.67 28.51
C GLU A 5 -2.19 -1.58 29.59
N GLU A 6 -1.34 -1.55 30.61
CA GLU A 6 -1.43 -0.61 31.73
C GLU A 6 -0.67 0.71 31.45
N VAL A 7 -0.94 1.73 32.27
CA VAL A 7 -0.12 2.94 32.30
C VAL A 7 1.13 2.66 33.14
N ILE A 8 2.32 2.95 32.60
CA ILE A 8 3.58 2.87 33.35
C ILE A 8 3.88 4.27 33.91
N GLU A 9 3.59 4.46 35.19
CA GLU A 9 3.87 5.71 35.90
C GLU A 9 5.39 5.89 36.06
N ASN A 10 5.89 7.11 35.80
CA ASN A 10 7.32 7.48 35.88
C ASN A 10 8.27 6.60 35.04
N GLY A 11 7.77 5.98 33.97
CA GLY A 11 8.55 5.05 33.17
C GLY A 11 9.72 5.68 32.41
N THR A 12 10.72 4.86 32.07
CA THR A 12 11.83 5.23 31.20
C THR A 12 11.78 4.43 29.90
N ILE A 13 12.00 5.10 28.76
CA ILE A 13 12.08 4.46 27.43
C ILE A 13 13.50 4.60 26.90
N LEU A 14 14.16 3.47 26.65
CA LEU A 14 15.46 3.45 25.97
C LEU A 14 15.27 3.27 24.47
N ILE A 15 15.84 4.19 23.70
CA ILE A 15 15.79 4.18 22.23
C ILE A 15 17.21 4.02 21.70
N LYS A 16 17.40 3.04 20.82
CA LYS A 16 18.69 2.76 20.18
C LYS A 16 18.46 2.42 18.72
N ASP A 17 19.25 3.02 17.83
CA ASP A 17 19.18 2.82 16.38
C ASP A 17 17.75 2.99 15.82
N GLY A 18 17.02 3.97 16.34
CA GLY A 18 15.64 4.29 15.92
C GLY A 18 14.58 3.29 16.38
N LYS A 19 14.91 2.37 17.30
CA LYS A 19 13.98 1.38 17.86
C LYS A 19 13.91 1.50 19.37
N ILE A 20 12.77 1.11 19.94
CA ILE A 20 12.63 0.94 21.38
C ILE A 20 13.42 -0.30 21.78
N GLU A 21 14.46 -0.10 22.58
CA GLU A 21 15.29 -1.16 23.14
C GLU A 21 14.67 -1.72 24.42
N ALA A 22 14.18 -0.82 25.30
CA ALA A 22 13.55 -1.20 26.56
C ALA A 22 12.53 -0.15 27.03
N ILE A 23 11.57 -0.59 27.84
CA ILE A 23 10.65 0.25 28.60
C ILE A 23 10.69 -0.26 30.05
N THR A 24 10.94 0.62 31.02
CA THR A 24 11.06 0.29 32.45
C THR A 24 10.13 1.16 33.30
N ASP A 25 9.97 0.81 34.57
CA ASP A 25 9.18 1.55 35.58
C ASP A 25 9.89 2.81 36.13
N GLY A 26 11.04 3.19 35.55
CA GLY A 26 11.82 4.36 35.98
C GLY A 26 12.69 4.15 37.22
N THR A 27 12.70 2.96 37.83
CA THR A 27 13.53 2.68 39.01
C THR A 27 14.96 2.25 38.66
N ALA A 28 15.16 1.72 37.46
CA ALA A 28 16.46 1.28 36.97
C ALA A 28 17.36 2.47 36.61
N ALA A 29 18.66 2.36 36.88
CA ALA A 29 19.63 3.35 36.44
C ALA A 29 19.68 3.42 34.90
N ILE A 30 19.68 4.64 34.35
CA ILE A 30 19.83 4.88 32.92
C ILE A 30 21.27 4.50 32.51
N PRO A 31 21.49 3.62 31.53
CA PRO A 31 22.83 3.27 31.06
C PRO A 31 23.58 4.49 30.52
N GLU A 32 24.92 4.48 30.61
CA GLU A 32 25.76 5.51 30.00
C GLU A 32 25.63 5.52 28.47
N GLY A 33 25.83 6.69 27.85
CA GLY A 33 25.83 6.85 26.39
C GLY A 33 24.46 7.19 25.76
N TYR A 34 23.40 7.31 26.55
CA TYR A 34 22.10 7.81 26.10
C TYR A 34 22.01 9.33 26.32
N GLU A 35 21.38 10.02 25.37
CA GLU A 35 20.87 11.37 25.60
C GLU A 35 19.62 11.27 26.49
N VAL A 36 19.59 12.07 27.56
CA VAL A 36 18.47 12.08 28.50
C VAL A 36 17.53 13.22 28.14
N ILE A 37 16.29 12.86 27.83
CA ILE A 37 15.17 13.79 27.65
C ILE A 37 14.26 13.64 28.86
N ASP A 38 14.20 14.68 29.69
CA ASP A 38 13.30 14.73 30.83
C ASP A 38 11.88 15.08 30.39
N ALA A 39 10.96 14.12 30.60
CA ALA A 39 9.55 14.24 30.28
C ALA A 39 8.67 14.31 31.54
N GLU A 40 9.23 14.74 32.69
CA GLU A 40 8.47 14.92 33.93
C GLU A 40 7.21 15.78 33.70
N GLY A 41 6.08 15.30 34.24
CA GLY A 41 4.77 15.93 34.07
C GLY A 41 4.19 15.84 32.65
N LYS A 42 4.77 15.02 31.77
CA LYS A 42 4.25 14.73 30.42
C LYS A 42 3.74 13.29 30.32
N VAL A 43 2.97 13.04 29.27
CA VAL A 43 2.53 11.69 28.88
C VAL A 43 3.19 11.35 27.56
N VAL A 44 3.84 10.19 27.51
CA VAL A 44 4.45 9.66 26.28
C VAL A 44 3.51 8.59 25.71
N LEU A 45 3.14 8.74 24.45
CA LEU A 45 2.25 7.84 23.72
C LEU A 45 2.97 7.24 22.51
N PRO A 46 2.58 6.05 22.03
CA PRO A 46 2.98 5.63 20.69
C PRO A 46 2.45 6.61 19.66
N GLY A 47 3.20 6.80 18.58
CA GLY A 47 2.71 7.57 17.43
C GLY A 47 1.46 6.92 16.85
N PHE A 48 0.42 7.73 16.60
CA PHE A 48 -0.83 7.23 16.04
C PHE A 48 -0.66 6.77 14.59
N ILE A 49 -1.56 5.87 14.18
CA ILE A 49 -1.65 5.32 12.83
C ILE A 49 -3.02 5.66 12.25
N ASP A 50 -3.03 6.44 11.17
CA ASP A 50 -4.24 6.66 10.37
C ASP A 50 -4.32 5.61 9.26
N THR A 51 -5.37 4.79 9.27
CA THR A 51 -5.52 3.66 8.34
C THR A 51 -6.21 4.05 7.03
N HIS A 52 -6.71 5.29 6.91
CA HIS A 52 -7.27 5.78 5.66
C HIS A 52 -7.27 7.30 5.58
N THR A 53 -6.33 7.83 4.81
CA THR A 53 -6.26 9.27 4.53
C THR A 53 -5.85 9.53 3.08
N HIS A 54 -5.77 10.81 2.73
CA HIS A 54 -5.32 11.28 1.41
C HIS A 54 -4.15 12.26 1.53
N GLN A 55 -3.57 12.40 2.72
CA GLN A 55 -2.38 13.24 2.93
C GLN A 55 -1.23 12.76 2.03
N GLY A 56 -0.53 13.70 1.41
CA GLY A 56 0.45 13.45 0.36
C GLY A 56 -0.14 13.41 -1.04
N LEU A 57 -1.46 13.23 -1.22
CA LEU A 57 -2.14 13.20 -2.53
C LEU A 57 -3.11 14.37 -2.73
N PHE A 58 -3.48 15.09 -1.66
CA PHE A 58 -4.35 16.27 -1.70
C PHE A 58 -3.68 17.44 -0.98
N ASP A 59 -2.72 18.08 -1.64
CA ASP A 59 -2.11 19.31 -1.16
C ASP A 59 -3.04 20.50 -1.42
N GLY A 60 -3.81 20.86 -0.40
CA GLY A 60 -4.72 22.00 -0.44
C GLY A 60 -4.04 23.37 -0.54
N SER A 61 -2.73 23.46 -0.31
CA SER A 61 -2.00 24.73 -0.32
C SER A 61 -1.70 25.24 -1.74
N VAL A 62 -1.65 24.35 -2.72
CA VAL A 62 -1.37 24.66 -4.14
C VAL A 62 -2.60 24.52 -5.05
N GLY A 63 -3.76 24.20 -4.47
CA GLY A 63 -5.04 24.10 -5.18
C GLY A 63 -5.08 22.91 -6.14
N TRP A 64 -5.62 23.12 -7.34
CA TRP A 64 -5.84 22.04 -8.33
C TRP A 64 -4.57 21.22 -8.62
N ALA A 65 -3.40 21.87 -8.66
CA ALA A 65 -2.13 21.22 -8.96
C ALA A 65 -1.68 20.22 -7.89
N GLY A 66 -2.27 20.27 -6.69
CA GLY A 66 -2.01 19.33 -5.60
C GLY A 66 -3.10 18.29 -5.42
N PHE A 67 -4.10 18.24 -6.32
CA PHE A 67 -5.26 17.36 -6.17
C PHE A 67 -5.20 16.07 -7.00
N ASP A 68 -4.20 15.24 -6.74
CA ASP A 68 -3.91 13.99 -7.49
C ASP A 68 -4.58 12.73 -6.92
N GLY A 69 -5.34 12.86 -5.83
CA GLY A 69 -5.96 11.71 -5.15
C GLY A 69 -7.17 11.06 -5.83
N ASN A 70 -7.67 11.51 -6.99
CA ASN A 70 -8.68 10.76 -7.77
C ASN A 70 -8.47 10.88 -9.28
N GLU A 71 -8.17 9.76 -9.95
CA GLU A 71 -8.11 9.67 -11.41
C GLU A 71 -9.52 9.44 -12.01
N MET A 72 -10.36 10.47 -12.02
CA MET A 72 -11.80 10.39 -12.34
C MET A 72 -12.11 10.29 -13.85
N THR A 73 -11.25 9.63 -14.61
CA THR A 73 -11.40 9.48 -16.08
C THR A 73 -11.93 8.10 -16.48
N ASP A 74 -11.74 7.08 -15.64
CA ASP A 74 -12.29 5.73 -15.79
C ASP A 74 -12.81 5.23 -14.43
N PRO A 75 -14.05 4.69 -14.33
CA PRO A 75 -14.57 4.22 -13.04
C PRO A 75 -13.80 3.05 -12.40
N ALA A 76 -12.89 2.37 -13.10
CA ALA A 76 -12.07 1.28 -12.59
C ALA A 76 -10.58 1.41 -12.98
N THR A 77 -9.84 2.18 -12.18
CA THR A 77 -8.41 2.49 -12.37
C THR A 77 -7.50 1.61 -11.51
N ALA A 78 -7.73 0.29 -11.48
CA ALA A 78 -6.96 -0.63 -10.62
C ALA A 78 -5.43 -0.61 -10.83
N TYR A 79 -4.97 -0.03 -11.94
CA TYR A 79 -3.57 0.09 -12.34
C TYR A 79 -2.86 1.34 -11.79
N VAL A 80 -3.58 2.35 -11.29
CA VAL A 80 -2.95 3.55 -10.70
C VAL A 80 -2.49 3.28 -9.28
N ARG A 81 -1.45 3.99 -8.85
CA ARG A 81 -0.82 3.79 -7.55
C ARG A 81 -0.76 5.11 -6.80
N ALA A 82 -1.14 5.11 -5.53
CA ALA A 82 -0.96 6.25 -4.65
C ALA A 82 0.49 6.73 -4.63
N LEU A 83 1.44 5.78 -4.65
CA LEU A 83 2.88 6.04 -4.68
C LEU A 83 3.30 7.06 -5.75
N ASP A 84 2.65 7.05 -6.91
CA ASP A 84 3.01 7.91 -8.05
C ASP A 84 2.58 9.38 -7.85
N ALA A 85 1.80 9.67 -6.82
CA ALA A 85 1.22 10.98 -6.54
C ALA A 85 1.64 11.56 -5.17
N ILE A 86 2.40 10.82 -4.36
CA ILE A 86 2.79 11.29 -3.02
C ILE A 86 3.78 12.44 -3.14
N ASN A 87 3.39 13.62 -2.64
CA ASN A 87 4.27 14.75 -2.40
C ASN A 87 4.86 14.66 -0.97
N PRO A 88 6.18 14.42 -0.80
CA PRO A 88 6.80 14.38 0.52
C PRO A 88 6.83 15.74 1.24
N GLU A 89 6.60 16.84 0.52
CA GLU A 89 6.55 18.21 1.06
C GLU A 89 5.12 18.68 1.37
N ASP A 90 4.11 17.82 1.22
CA ASP A 90 2.73 18.18 1.55
C ASP A 90 2.66 18.68 3.02
N PRO A 91 2.23 19.94 3.26
CA PRO A 91 2.08 20.50 4.60
C PRO A 91 1.23 19.64 5.52
N GLY A 92 0.25 18.91 4.98
CA GLY A 92 -0.62 18.00 5.72
C GLY A 92 0.12 16.84 6.37
N LEU A 93 1.28 16.42 5.86
CA LEU A 93 2.15 15.44 6.52
C LEU A 93 2.77 16.01 7.80
N VAL A 94 3.14 17.29 7.80
CA VAL A 94 3.67 18.00 8.97
C VAL A 94 2.56 18.20 10.00
N GLU A 95 1.37 18.61 9.57
CA GLU A 95 0.21 18.79 10.44
C GLU A 95 -0.20 17.49 11.12
N ALA A 96 -0.26 16.38 10.37
CA ALA A 96 -0.52 15.05 10.91
C ALA A 96 0.50 14.67 11.98
N ARG A 97 1.79 14.95 11.73
CA ARG A 97 2.89 14.68 12.69
C ARG A 97 2.79 15.52 13.96
N ILE A 98 2.44 16.81 13.85
CA ILE A 98 2.20 17.67 15.01
C ILE A 98 1.03 17.13 15.84
N GLY A 99 0.00 16.59 15.19
CA GLY A 99 -1.11 15.89 15.84
C GLY A 99 -0.76 14.52 16.44
N GLY A 100 0.50 14.07 16.35
CA GLY A 100 0.96 12.78 16.87
C GLY A 100 0.78 11.60 15.92
N VAL A 101 0.31 11.80 14.68
CA VAL A 101 0.20 10.74 13.66
C VAL A 101 1.55 10.54 12.99
N THR A 102 2.14 9.36 13.16
CA THR A 102 3.49 9.05 12.65
C THR A 102 3.49 8.17 11.42
N THR A 103 2.40 7.44 11.19
CA THR A 103 2.25 6.50 10.08
C THR A 103 0.85 6.63 9.51
N ILE A 104 0.73 6.65 8.19
CA ILE A 104 -0.56 6.73 7.51
C ILE A 104 -0.63 5.71 6.38
N GLN A 105 -1.82 5.19 6.11
CA GLN A 105 -2.14 4.57 4.83
C GLN A 105 -2.82 5.61 3.95
N THR A 106 -2.10 6.08 2.94
CA THR A 106 -2.59 7.09 2.00
C THR A 106 -2.90 6.46 0.65
N GLY A 107 -3.90 6.99 -0.02
CA GLY A 107 -4.49 6.30 -1.16
C GLY A 107 -5.50 7.11 -1.95
N PRO A 108 -5.97 6.57 -3.08
CA PRO A 108 -7.03 7.19 -3.86
C PRO A 108 -8.28 7.49 -3.01
N GLY A 109 -9.00 8.51 -3.41
CA GLY A 109 -10.29 8.89 -2.87
C GLY A 109 -11.40 7.90 -3.23
N SER A 110 -12.60 8.43 -3.32
CA SER A 110 -13.81 7.63 -3.58
C SER A 110 -14.53 8.05 -4.87
N GLY A 111 -13.87 8.81 -5.74
CA GLY A 111 -14.42 9.21 -7.03
C GLY A 111 -14.66 8.02 -7.96
N ASN A 112 -13.89 6.95 -7.81
CA ASN A 112 -13.90 5.77 -8.68
C ASN A 112 -14.51 4.56 -7.97
N VAL A 113 -15.06 3.62 -8.73
CA VAL A 113 -15.54 2.34 -8.19
C VAL A 113 -14.36 1.49 -7.71
N ILE A 114 -13.30 1.42 -8.50
CA ILE A 114 -11.98 0.91 -8.11
C ILE A 114 -10.99 2.04 -8.39
N GLY A 115 -10.34 2.56 -7.34
CA GLY A 115 -9.56 3.79 -7.42
C GLY A 115 -8.05 3.60 -7.59
N GLY A 116 -7.54 2.39 -7.40
CA GLY A 116 -6.10 2.10 -7.44
C GLY A 116 -5.57 1.55 -6.12
N THR A 117 -4.24 1.48 -5.99
CA THR A 117 -3.58 0.91 -4.81
C THR A 117 -3.12 1.96 -3.80
N ASP A 118 -3.31 1.68 -2.51
CA ASP A 118 -2.84 2.52 -1.41
C ASP A 118 -1.35 2.25 -1.09
N THR A 119 -0.73 3.15 -0.31
CA THR A 119 0.64 3.04 0.19
C THR A 119 0.72 3.44 1.66
N ILE A 120 1.38 2.63 2.48
CA ILE A 120 1.64 2.97 3.90
C ILE A 120 2.96 3.73 3.98
N ILE A 121 2.92 4.92 4.57
CA ILE A 121 4.07 5.81 4.71
C ILE A 121 4.22 6.36 6.14
N LYS A 122 5.44 6.79 6.46
CA LYS A 122 5.71 7.67 7.61
C LYS A 122 5.30 9.11 7.28
N THR A 123 4.99 9.90 8.29
CA THR A 123 4.70 11.35 8.15
C THR A 123 5.96 12.22 8.26
N TYR A 124 7.13 11.63 8.42
CA TYR A 124 8.42 12.32 8.48
C TYR A 124 9.32 11.85 7.33
N CYS A 125 9.71 12.80 6.47
CA CYS A 125 10.66 12.58 5.37
C CYS A 125 12.05 13.11 5.76
N LYS A 126 13.10 12.33 5.49
CA LYS A 126 14.48 12.74 5.79
C LYS A 126 15.13 13.49 4.63
N SER A 127 14.91 13.06 3.38
CA SER A 127 15.64 13.57 2.21
C SER A 127 14.75 14.20 1.12
N ASN A 128 13.47 14.41 1.41
CA ASN A 128 12.48 14.84 0.42
C ASN A 128 12.30 13.86 -0.76
N ILE A 129 12.64 12.58 -0.56
CA ILE A 129 12.45 11.51 -1.53
C ILE A 129 11.32 10.62 -1.02
N VAL A 130 10.34 10.31 -1.88
CA VAL A 130 9.17 9.50 -1.51
C VAL A 130 9.57 8.15 -0.92
N ASP A 131 10.63 7.51 -1.42
CA ASP A 131 11.16 6.24 -0.93
C ASP A 131 11.49 6.23 0.57
N ASP A 132 11.95 7.37 1.13
CA ASP A 132 12.24 7.49 2.57
C ASP A 132 10.99 7.37 3.44
N LEU A 133 9.83 7.65 2.88
CA LEU A 133 8.56 7.60 3.57
C LEU A 133 7.98 6.19 3.61
N ILE A 134 8.33 5.33 2.64
CA ILE A 134 7.61 4.08 2.38
C ILE A 134 7.82 3.07 3.51
N VAL A 135 6.71 2.61 4.08
CA VAL A 135 6.67 1.43 4.95
C VAL A 135 6.25 0.19 4.16
N LYS A 136 5.22 0.32 3.30
CA LYS A 136 4.72 -0.78 2.46
C LYS A 136 3.96 -0.26 1.24
N THR A 137 4.29 -0.80 0.07
CA THR A 137 3.54 -0.56 -1.17
C THR A 137 3.61 -1.77 -2.12
N PRO A 138 2.52 -2.14 -2.82
CA PRO A 138 1.14 -1.70 -2.56
C PRO A 138 0.62 -2.28 -1.22
N SER A 139 -0.24 -1.55 -0.50
CA SER A 139 -0.79 -2.02 0.78
C SER A 139 -2.22 -2.56 0.67
N SER A 140 -3.07 -1.90 -0.12
CA SER A 140 -4.46 -2.28 -0.36
C SER A 140 -4.94 -1.82 -1.74
N MET A 141 -6.13 -2.28 -2.14
CA MET A 141 -6.86 -1.79 -3.32
C MET A 141 -8.08 -1.01 -2.82
N LYS A 142 -8.20 0.26 -3.22
CA LYS A 142 -9.34 1.10 -2.84
C LYS A 142 -10.51 0.87 -3.76
N ALA A 143 -11.70 0.65 -3.18
CA ALA A 143 -12.96 0.60 -3.91
C ALA A 143 -14.06 1.38 -3.20
N ALA A 144 -14.96 2.00 -3.97
CA ALA A 144 -16.13 2.71 -3.48
C ALA A 144 -17.41 2.16 -4.12
N LEU A 145 -18.36 1.75 -3.29
CA LEU A 145 -19.63 1.15 -3.73
C LEU A 145 -20.83 2.08 -3.58
N GLY A 146 -20.58 3.30 -3.09
CA GLY A 146 -21.60 4.25 -2.66
C GLY A 146 -21.98 5.29 -3.72
N GLU A 147 -22.32 6.48 -3.23
CA GLU A 147 -22.81 7.58 -4.04
C GLU A 147 -21.72 8.33 -4.81
N ASN A 148 -20.48 8.31 -4.32
CA ASN A 148 -19.42 9.14 -4.89
C ASN A 148 -19.14 8.81 -6.37
N PRO A 149 -18.95 7.54 -6.78
CA PRO A 149 -18.75 7.24 -8.19
C PRO A 149 -19.94 7.67 -9.07
N LYS A 150 -21.19 7.43 -8.63
CA LYS A 150 -22.36 7.88 -9.40
C LYS A 150 -22.57 9.40 -9.38
N GLY A 151 -21.95 10.12 -8.46
CA GLY A 151 -21.94 11.57 -8.41
C GLY A 151 -20.92 12.16 -9.39
N VAL A 152 -19.78 11.50 -9.56
CA VAL A 152 -18.72 11.86 -10.49
C VAL A 152 -19.13 11.59 -11.94
N TYR A 153 -19.50 10.35 -12.26
CA TYR A 153 -19.72 9.93 -13.66
C TYR A 153 -21.15 10.18 -14.16
N GLY A 154 -22.12 10.24 -13.24
CA GLY A 154 -23.55 10.38 -13.56
C GLY A 154 -23.92 11.64 -14.36
N PRO A 155 -23.45 12.85 -13.98
CA PRO A 155 -23.75 14.10 -14.71
C PRO A 155 -23.38 14.05 -16.19
N ASP A 156 -22.27 13.37 -16.52
CA ASP A 156 -21.79 13.18 -17.89
C ASP A 156 -22.47 12.01 -18.61
N LYS A 157 -23.49 11.39 -18.01
CA LYS A 157 -24.17 10.18 -18.48
C LYS A 157 -23.19 9.01 -18.71
N LYS A 158 -22.09 8.98 -17.96
CA LYS A 158 -21.11 7.89 -17.98
C LYS A 158 -21.47 6.84 -16.93
N LEU A 159 -21.04 5.61 -17.18
CA LEU A 159 -21.10 4.54 -16.19
C LEU A 159 -20.06 4.82 -15.08
N PRO A 160 -20.40 4.69 -13.78
CA PRO A 160 -21.73 4.46 -13.19
C PRO A 160 -22.53 5.75 -13.00
N SER A 161 -23.85 5.72 -13.28
CA SER A 161 -24.78 6.80 -12.93
C SER A 161 -25.79 6.42 -11.83
N THR A 162 -25.80 5.14 -11.44
CA THR A 162 -26.68 4.57 -10.41
C THR A 162 -25.89 3.60 -9.53
N ARG A 163 -26.44 3.24 -8.36
CA ARG A 163 -25.85 2.19 -7.49
C ARG A 163 -25.78 0.83 -8.22
N MET A 164 -26.73 0.54 -9.11
CA MET A 164 -26.69 -0.66 -9.95
C MET A 164 -25.49 -0.62 -10.91
N GLY A 165 -25.22 0.55 -11.50
CA GLY A 165 -24.04 0.77 -12.34
C GLY A 165 -22.73 0.57 -11.56
N THR A 166 -22.64 1.13 -10.34
CA THR A 166 -21.47 0.96 -9.47
C THR A 166 -21.21 -0.52 -9.17
N ALA A 167 -22.24 -1.26 -8.76
CA ALA A 167 -22.13 -2.69 -8.51
C ALA A 167 -21.77 -3.49 -9.78
N ALA A 168 -22.27 -3.08 -10.95
CA ALA A 168 -21.94 -3.71 -12.23
C ALA A 168 -20.46 -3.50 -12.61
N VAL A 169 -19.92 -2.28 -12.46
CA VAL A 169 -18.50 -1.99 -12.70
C VAL A 169 -17.61 -2.83 -11.79
N PHE A 170 -17.92 -2.86 -10.50
CA PHE A 170 -17.15 -3.63 -9.52
C PHE A 170 -17.15 -5.12 -9.89
N ARG A 171 -18.34 -5.72 -10.08
CA ARG A 171 -18.47 -7.14 -10.45
C ARG A 171 -17.75 -7.45 -11.77
N LYS A 172 -17.92 -6.61 -12.79
CA LYS A 172 -17.30 -6.80 -14.10
C LYS A 172 -15.78 -6.83 -13.99
N SER A 173 -15.19 -5.95 -13.18
CA SER A 173 -13.74 -5.88 -12.97
C SER A 173 -13.17 -7.21 -12.43
N PHE A 174 -13.84 -7.82 -11.45
CA PHE A 174 -13.43 -9.13 -10.92
C PHE A 174 -13.64 -10.26 -11.93
N VAL A 175 -14.76 -10.26 -12.67
CA VAL A 175 -15.02 -11.27 -13.71
C VAL A 175 -13.96 -11.19 -14.81
N ASP A 176 -13.60 -9.99 -15.26
CA ASP A 176 -12.56 -9.78 -16.25
C ASP A 176 -11.19 -10.25 -15.74
N ALA A 177 -10.84 -9.96 -14.48
CA ALA A 177 -9.62 -10.44 -13.86
C ALA A 177 -9.58 -11.98 -13.77
N GLN A 178 -10.68 -12.63 -13.40
CA GLN A 178 -10.79 -14.10 -13.39
C GLN A 178 -10.65 -14.69 -14.80
N ASN A 179 -11.27 -14.07 -15.80
CA ASN A 179 -11.16 -14.50 -17.20
C ASN A 179 -9.72 -14.35 -17.71
N TYR A 180 -9.05 -13.25 -17.37
CA TYR A 180 -7.64 -13.05 -17.71
C TYR A 180 -6.75 -14.09 -17.04
N ALA A 181 -6.93 -14.36 -15.74
CA ALA A 181 -6.17 -15.37 -15.01
C ALA A 181 -6.31 -16.78 -15.63
N LYS A 182 -7.53 -17.17 -16.04
CA LYS A 182 -7.77 -18.44 -16.74
C LYS A 182 -7.02 -18.51 -18.08
N LYS A 183 -7.09 -17.45 -18.88
CA LYS A 183 -6.35 -17.37 -20.16
C LYS A 183 -4.85 -17.47 -19.96
N LEU A 184 -4.31 -16.83 -18.93
CA LEU A 184 -2.88 -16.91 -18.59
C LEU A 184 -2.49 -18.34 -18.19
N GLN A 185 -3.29 -19.00 -17.33
CA GLN A 185 -3.06 -20.39 -16.95
C GLN A 185 -3.10 -21.35 -18.16
N GLU A 186 -4.04 -21.15 -19.08
CA GLU A 186 -4.10 -21.93 -20.32
C GLU A 186 -2.89 -21.68 -21.22
N TYR A 187 -2.45 -20.43 -21.34
CA TYR A 187 -1.25 -20.06 -22.07
C TYR A 187 -0.01 -20.75 -21.50
N GLU A 188 0.23 -20.66 -20.18
CA GLU A 188 1.37 -21.30 -19.52
C GLU A 188 1.35 -22.83 -19.68
N ARG A 189 0.17 -23.46 -19.59
CA ARG A 189 0.02 -24.90 -19.87
C ARG A 189 0.39 -25.27 -21.30
N LYS A 190 0.00 -24.45 -22.29
CA LYS A 190 0.33 -24.70 -23.70
C LYS A 190 1.81 -24.48 -23.95
N LYS A 191 2.40 -23.44 -23.37
CA LYS A 191 3.84 -23.14 -23.45
C LYS A 191 4.68 -24.29 -22.89
N ALA A 192 4.36 -24.78 -21.69
CA ALA A 192 5.06 -25.90 -21.06
C ALA A 192 5.01 -27.17 -21.93
N LYS A 193 3.86 -27.49 -22.54
CA LYS A 193 3.76 -28.63 -23.47
C LYS A 193 4.65 -28.48 -24.69
N VAL A 194 4.73 -27.27 -25.27
CA VAL A 194 5.61 -27.01 -26.42
C VAL A 194 7.08 -27.15 -26.04
N GLU A 195 7.47 -26.67 -24.86
CA GLU A 195 8.83 -26.80 -24.32
C GLU A 195 9.19 -28.28 -24.08
N GLU A 196 8.31 -29.07 -23.46
CA GLU A 196 8.49 -30.52 -23.29
C GLU A 196 8.61 -31.26 -24.63
N THR A 197 7.81 -30.88 -25.63
CA THR A 197 7.85 -31.52 -26.96
C THR A 197 9.17 -31.21 -27.67
N ASN A 198 9.64 -29.96 -27.59
CA ASN A 198 10.91 -29.54 -28.19
C ASN A 198 12.13 -30.18 -27.50
N ASP A 199 12.06 -30.48 -26.20
CA ASP A 199 13.13 -31.17 -25.48
C ASP A 199 13.14 -32.67 -25.80
N MET A 200 11.98 -33.31 -25.97
CA MET A 200 11.90 -34.70 -26.44
C MET A 200 12.43 -34.87 -27.88
N GLU A 201 12.20 -33.91 -28.78
CA GLU A 201 12.74 -33.95 -30.16
C GLU A 201 14.27 -33.74 -30.22
N LYS A 202 14.89 -33.21 -29.16
CA LYS A 202 16.35 -33.02 -29.06
C LYS A 202 17.08 -34.18 -28.36
N MET A 203 16.37 -35.15 -27.81
CA MET A 203 17.00 -36.36 -27.30
C MET A 203 17.55 -37.17 -28.48
N PRO A 204 18.83 -37.61 -28.46
CA PRO A 204 19.36 -38.44 -29.52
C PRO A 204 18.50 -39.70 -29.61
N SER A 205 18.05 -40.05 -30.83
CA SER A 205 17.37 -41.32 -31.08
C SER A 205 18.26 -42.44 -30.57
N GLU A 206 17.72 -43.33 -29.73
CA GLU A 206 18.43 -44.56 -29.35
C GLU A 206 18.86 -45.27 -30.63
N ASP A 207 20.17 -45.32 -30.83
CA ASP A 207 20.82 -46.03 -31.91
C ASP A 207 20.49 -47.51 -31.69
N ASN A 208 19.61 -48.07 -32.53
CA ASN A 208 19.35 -49.50 -32.58
C ASN A 208 20.61 -50.18 -33.13
N GLY A 209 21.58 -50.36 -32.25
CA GLY A 209 22.84 -51.03 -32.55
C GLY A 209 22.58 -52.44 -33.07
N ASP A 210 23.17 -52.71 -34.23
CA ASP A 210 23.10 -53.97 -34.98
C ASP A 210 23.27 -55.21 -34.10
N VAL A 211 22.36 -56.17 -34.28
CA VAL A 211 22.50 -57.53 -33.78
C VAL A 211 23.58 -58.23 -34.61
N LEU A 212 24.77 -58.41 -34.05
CA LEU A 212 25.74 -59.39 -34.55
C LEU A 212 25.34 -60.77 -34.02
N GLU A 213 24.73 -61.59 -34.89
CA GLU A 213 24.67 -63.04 -34.71
C GLU A 213 26.05 -63.65 -35.02
N LEU A 214 26.49 -64.59 -34.17
CA LEU A 214 27.52 -65.60 -34.49
C LEU A 214 26.84 -66.86 -35.02
#